data_AF-A0A1D6L5X4-F1
#
_entry.id   AF-A0A1D6L5X4-F1
#
_cell.length_a   1.000
_cell.length_b   1.000
_cell.length_c   1.000
_cell.angle_alpha   90.00
_cell.angle_beta   90.00
_cell.angle_gamma   90.00
#
_symmetry.space_group_name_H-M   'P 1'
#
loop_
_entity.id
_entity.type
_entity.pdbx_description
1 polymer ?
#
loop_
_entity_poly.entity_id
_entity_poly.type
_entity_poly.pdbx_seq_one_letter_code
_entity_poly.pdbx_strand_id
1 'polypeptide(L)'
;MFPTFDVGDRILAEKVSYIFREPEILDIVIFRAPPVLQTLGYNLGDVFIKRVVAKGGDIVETVPEGYVFVLGDNRNNNFDSHNWSPLPFKNILGRSVLRY
;
A
#
# COMPACT_ATOMS: atom_id res chain seq x y z
N MET A 1 1.18 3.55 -11.45
CA MET A 1 -0.14 3.83 -10.86
C MET A 1 -0.40 5.34 -10.91
N PHE A 2 -1.59 5.78 -11.33
CA PHE A 2 -2.04 7.15 -11.04
C PHE A 2 -2.27 7.29 -9.53
N PRO A 3 -1.87 8.41 -8.88
CA PRO A 3 -2.23 8.64 -7.49
C PRO A 3 -3.74 8.49 -7.31
N THR A 4 -4.17 7.74 -6.30
CA THR A 4 -5.60 7.74 -5.93
C THR A 4 -5.98 9.07 -5.27
N PHE A 5 -5.01 9.73 -4.63
CA PHE A 5 -5.19 11.03 -3.97
C PHE A 5 -4.00 11.94 -4.26
N ASP A 6 -4.30 13.19 -4.60
CA ASP A 6 -3.35 14.27 -4.76
C ASP A 6 -3.25 15.15 -3.51
N VAL A 7 -2.15 15.91 -3.40
CA VAL A 7 -1.99 16.86 -2.30
C VAL A 7 -3.08 17.94 -2.42
N GLY A 8 -3.89 18.06 -1.38
CA GLY A 8 -5.04 18.97 -1.34
C GLY A 8 -6.39 18.26 -1.43
N ASP A 9 -6.41 16.97 -1.78
CA ASP A 9 -7.62 16.17 -1.80
C ASP A 9 -8.24 16.08 -0.41
N ARG A 10 -9.58 16.16 -0.38
CA ARG A 10 -10.39 16.00 0.83
C ARG A 10 -11.20 14.74 0.69
N ILE A 11 -11.00 13.83 1.64
CA ILE A 11 -11.70 12.56 1.67
C ILE A 11 -12.81 12.63 2.72
N LEU A 12 -13.97 12.08 2.38
CA LEU A 12 -15.04 11.86 3.35
C LEU A 12 -14.92 10.42 3.87
N ALA A 13 -14.65 10.30 5.16
CA ALA A 13 -14.51 9.01 5.84
C ALA A 13 -15.85 8.65 6.49
N GLU A 14 -16.52 7.64 5.95
CA GLU A 14 -17.75 7.09 6.50
C GLU A 14 -17.43 5.77 7.22
N LYS A 15 -18.10 5.52 8.36
CA LYS A 15 -17.87 4.32 9.19
C LYS A 15 -19.14 3.49 9.42
N VAL A 16 -20.30 4.02 9.08
CA VAL A 16 -21.60 3.40 9.39
C VAL A 16 -21.78 2.13 8.56
N SER A 17 -21.27 2.08 7.32
CA SER A 17 -21.27 0.89 6.49
C SER A 17 -20.61 -0.32 7.16
N TYR A 18 -19.49 -0.14 7.88
CA TYR A 18 -18.80 -1.22 8.58
C TYR A 18 -19.49 -1.74 9.84
N ILE A 19 -20.64 -1.18 10.21
CA ILE A 19 -21.53 -1.76 11.22
C ILE A 19 -22.33 -2.93 10.61
N PHE A 20 -22.58 -2.90 9.30
CA PHE A 20 -23.47 -3.83 8.61
C PHE A 20 -22.77 -4.76 7.62
N ARG A 21 -21.53 -4.45 7.24
CA ARG A 21 -20.71 -5.29 6.36
C ARG A 21 -19.25 -5.31 6.81
N GLU A 22 -18.54 -6.35 6.41
CA GLU A 22 -17.09 -6.39 6.55
C GLU A 22 -16.38 -5.59 5.43
N PRO A 23 -15.13 -5.16 5.63
CA PRO A 23 -14.31 -4.58 4.58
C PRO A 23 -14.10 -5.54 3.41
N GLU A 24 -14.22 -5.03 2.19
CA GLU A 24 -14.06 -5.81 0.96
C GLU A 24 -12.76 -5.48 0.24
N ILE A 25 -12.33 -6.38 -0.65
CA ILE A 25 -11.13 -6.18 -1.47
C ILE A 25 -11.27 -4.89 -2.29
N LEU A 26 -10.18 -4.13 -2.37
CA LEU A 26 -10.06 -2.79 -2.96
C LEU A 26 -10.69 -1.64 -2.18
N ASP A 27 -11.40 -1.89 -1.06
CA ASP A 27 -11.89 -0.82 -0.18
C ASP A 27 -10.72 0.09 0.23
N ILE A 28 -10.94 1.41 0.17
CA ILE A 28 -10.03 2.38 0.76
C ILE A 28 -10.39 2.50 2.24
N VAL A 29 -9.50 1.99 3.09
CA VAL A 29 -9.68 2.00 4.53
C VAL A 29 -8.84 3.09 5.17
N ILE A 30 -9.44 3.74 6.15
CA ILE A 30 -8.82 4.78 6.96
C ILE A 30 -8.74 4.24 8.38
N PHE A 31 -7.52 4.07 8.89
CA PHE A 31 -7.28 3.44 10.18
C PHE A 31 -6.27 4.22 11.02
N ARG A 32 -6.38 4.10 12.34
CA ARG A 32 -5.41 4.69 13.28
C ARG A 32 -4.17 3.81 13.39
N ALA A 33 -3.05 4.41 13.79
CA ALA A 33 -1.81 3.69 14.06
C ALA A 33 -2.06 2.45 14.96
N PRO A 34 -1.89 1.21 14.46
CA PRO A 34 -1.96 0.01 15.29
C PRO A 34 -0.76 -0.04 16.26
N PRO A 35 -0.81 -0.86 17.32
CA PRO A 35 0.25 -0.91 18.34
C PRO A 35 1.66 -1.11 17.77
N VAL A 36 1.82 -1.90 16.71
CA VAL A 36 3.10 -2.12 16.02
C VAL A 36 3.68 -0.84 15.39
N LEU A 37 2.84 0.07 14.90
CA LEU A 37 3.31 1.38 14.42
C LEU A 37 3.61 2.30 15.60
N GLN A 38 2.87 2.18 16.71
CA GLN A 38 3.16 2.98 17.90
C GLN A 38 4.54 2.68 18.50
N THR A 39 4.96 1.41 18.47
CA THR A 39 6.34 1.04 18.86
C THR A 39 7.42 1.63 17.95
N LEU A 40 7.05 2.06 16.73
CA LEU A 40 7.92 2.77 15.79
C LEU A 40 7.85 4.29 15.93
N GLY A 41 7.12 4.82 16.92
CA GLY A 41 7.04 6.25 17.23
C GLY A 41 5.84 6.97 16.62
N TYR A 42 4.91 6.27 15.97
CA TYR A 42 3.66 6.88 15.50
C TYR A 42 2.68 7.09 16.65
N ASN A 43 1.94 8.19 16.60
CA ASN A 43 0.96 8.52 17.63
C ASN A 43 -0.36 7.79 17.38
N LEU A 44 -1.11 7.50 18.45
CA LEU A 44 -2.47 6.95 18.35
C LEU A 44 -3.42 7.83 17.53
N GLY A 45 -3.13 9.14 17.47
CA GLY A 45 -3.85 10.11 16.66
C GLY A 45 -3.59 10.00 15.17
N ASP A 46 -2.46 9.39 14.76
CA ASP A 46 -2.04 9.32 13.36
C ASP A 46 -2.98 8.41 12.58
N VAL A 47 -3.36 8.88 11.39
CA VAL A 47 -4.31 8.22 10.50
C VAL A 47 -3.61 7.82 9.22
N PHE A 48 -3.85 6.59 8.80
CA PHE A 48 -3.30 6.01 7.58
C PHE A 48 -4.43 5.65 6.62
N ILE A 49 -4.11 5.74 5.32
CA ILE A 49 -5.01 5.38 4.24
C ILE A 49 -4.34 4.28 3.44
N LYS A 50 -5.01 3.14 3.31
CA LYS A 50 -4.54 2.00 2.51
C LYS A 50 -5.71 1.33 1.80
N ARG A 51 -5.42 0.46 0.84
CA ARG A 51 -6.41 -0.41 0.22
C ARG A 51 -6.36 -1.80 0.83
N VAL A 52 -7.51 -2.43 0.99
CA VAL A 52 -7.61 -3.84 1.35
C VAL A 52 -7.15 -4.67 0.15
N VAL A 53 -6.11 -5.47 0.32
CA VAL A 53 -5.53 -6.32 -0.74
C VAL A 53 -5.93 -7.79 -0.61
N ALA A 54 -6.31 -8.22 0.59
CA ALA A 54 -6.73 -9.58 0.91
C ALA A 54 -7.62 -9.56 2.15
N LYS A 55 -8.54 -10.52 2.25
CA LYS A 55 -9.40 -10.80 3.42
C LYS A 55 -9.26 -12.26 3.84
N GLY A 56 -9.86 -12.59 4.99
CA GLY A 56 -9.81 -13.95 5.52
C GLY A 56 -10.38 -14.96 4.52
N GLY A 57 -9.58 -15.98 4.18
CA GLY A 57 -9.95 -17.01 3.20
C GLY A 57 -9.38 -16.79 1.79
N ASP A 58 -8.81 -15.62 1.49
CA ASP A 58 -8.18 -15.37 0.20
C ASP A 58 -6.85 -16.12 0.06
N ILE A 59 -6.52 -16.50 -1.18
CA ILE A 59 -5.20 -17.03 -1.54
C ILE A 59 -4.34 -15.85 -1.95
N VAL A 60 -3.36 -15.49 -1.13
CA VAL A 60 -2.36 -14.47 -1.46
C VAL A 60 -1.10 -15.12 -2.02
N GLU A 61 -0.67 -14.68 -3.20
CA GLU A 61 0.61 -15.10 -3.75
C GLU A 61 1.74 -14.34 -3.06
N THR A 62 2.68 -15.08 -2.48
CA THR A 62 3.91 -14.50 -1.94
C THR A 62 4.87 -14.19 -3.08
N VAL A 63 5.64 -13.11 -2.95
CA VAL A 63 6.73 -12.80 -3.86
C VAL A 63 7.70 -14.00 -3.91
N PRO A 64 7.96 -14.60 -5.09
CA PRO A 64 8.84 -15.76 -5.19
C PRO A 64 10.26 -15.43 -4.73
N GLU A 65 11.00 -16.46 -4.28
CA GLU A 65 12.42 -16.32 -3.95
C GLU A 65 13.21 -15.85 -5.18
N GLY A 66 14.10 -14.87 -5.00
CA GLY A 66 14.84 -14.27 -6.10
C GLY A 66 14.10 -13.14 -6.84
N TYR A 67 12.93 -12.72 -6.34
CA TYR A 67 12.14 -11.63 -6.90
C TYR A 67 11.85 -10.55 -5.85
N VAL A 68 11.60 -9.32 -6.31
CA VAL A 68 11.06 -8.23 -5.49
C VAL A 68 9.72 -7.77 -6.05
N PHE A 69 8.77 -7.38 -5.19
CA PHE A 69 7.59 -6.65 -5.60
C PHE A 69 7.89 -5.15 -5.53
N VAL A 70 8.07 -4.52 -6.68
CA VAL A 70 8.40 -3.10 -6.76
C VAL A 70 7.11 -2.31 -6.72
N LEU A 71 6.97 -1.45 -5.72
CA LEU A 71 5.95 -0.41 -5.67
C LEU A 71 6.60 0.89 -6.07
N GLY A 72 5.98 1.61 -7.00
CA GLY A 72 6.55 2.88 -7.41
C GLY A 72 6.28 4.01 -6.43
N ASP A 73 6.90 5.16 -6.70
CA ASP A 73 7.02 6.30 -5.80
C ASP A 73 5.91 7.36 -5.98
N ASN A 74 4.79 6.99 -6.60
CA ASN A 74 3.65 7.87 -6.88
C ASN A 74 3.95 9.06 -7.82
N ARG A 75 4.97 8.98 -8.69
CA ARG A 75 5.22 9.96 -9.76
C ARG A 75 4.39 9.70 -11.03
N ASN A 76 4.18 10.75 -11.84
CA ASN A 76 3.48 10.65 -13.13
C ASN A 76 4.15 9.56 -14.00
N ASN A 77 3.32 8.72 -14.64
CA ASN A 77 3.73 7.59 -15.49
C ASN A 77 4.53 6.48 -14.78
N ASN A 78 4.23 6.23 -13.51
CA ASN A 78 4.81 5.12 -12.77
C ASN A 78 4.25 3.75 -13.25
N PHE A 79 5.11 2.79 -13.56
CA PHE A 79 4.76 1.42 -13.97
C PHE A 79 5.49 0.44 -13.05
N ASP A 80 4.73 -0.30 -12.22
CA ASP A 80 5.28 -1.07 -11.10
C ASP A 80 4.75 -2.50 -11.07
N SER A 81 5.19 -3.32 -10.10
CA SER A 81 4.91 -4.76 -10.10
C SER A 81 3.42 -5.13 -10.06
N HIS A 82 2.51 -4.18 -9.79
CA HIS A 82 1.08 -4.41 -10.00
C HIS A 82 0.72 -4.64 -11.47
N ASN A 83 1.48 -4.06 -12.41
CA ASN A 83 1.20 -4.12 -13.84
C ASN A 83 1.95 -5.24 -14.56
N TRP A 84 3.16 -5.60 -14.11
CA TRP A 84 4.07 -6.50 -14.83
C TRP A 84 4.64 -7.63 -13.98
N SER A 85 4.05 -7.91 -12.82
CA SER A 85 4.46 -8.97 -11.88
C SER A 85 5.75 -8.64 -11.10
N PRO A 86 6.17 -9.49 -10.14
CA PRO A 86 7.43 -9.29 -9.41
C PRO A 86 8.65 -9.21 -10.34
N LEU A 87 9.62 -8.37 -9.97
CA LEU A 87 10.88 -8.16 -10.69
C LEU A 87 11.94 -9.18 -10.25
N PRO A 88 12.51 -9.99 -11.15
CA PRO A 88 13.65 -10.85 -10.83
C PRO A 88 14.89 -10.05 -10.40
N PHE A 89 15.68 -10.56 -9.46
CA PHE A 89 16.91 -9.90 -9.00
C PHE A 89 17.92 -9.67 -10.13
N LYS A 90 18.02 -10.58 -11.09
CA LYS A 90 18.92 -10.47 -12.25
C LYS A 90 18.66 -9.22 -13.11
N ASN A 91 17.47 -8.63 -13.01
CA ASN A 91 17.09 -7.43 -13.74
C ASN A 91 17.41 -6.14 -12.94
N ILE A 92 17.81 -6.24 -11.68
CA ILE A 92 18.24 -5.09 -10.87
C ILE A 92 19.69 -4.75 -11.22
N LEU A 93 19.90 -3.53 -11.75
CA LEU A 93 21.21 -3.07 -12.21
C LEU A 93 22.14 -2.65 -11.05
N GLY A 94 21.58 -2.27 -9.91
CA GLY A 94 22.35 -1.85 -8.74
C GLY A 94 21.52 -1.04 -7.74
N ARG A 95 22.14 -0.71 -6.60
CA ARG A 95 21.55 0.15 -5.56
C ARG A 95 21.96 1.60 -5.79
N SER A 96 21.00 2.52 -5.75
CA SER A 96 21.29 3.96 -5.65
C SER A 96 21.80 4.29 -4.25
N VAL A 97 23.00 4.89 -4.15
CA VAL A 97 23.66 5.23 -2.87
C VAL A 97 23.66 6.73 -2.60
N LEU A 98 23.73 7.55 -3.65
CA LEU A 98 23.74 9.00 -3.57
C LEU A 98 22.68 9.58 -4.52
N ARG A 99 21.87 10.50 -4.00
CA ARG A 99 20.97 11.37 -4.76
C ARG A 99 21.16 12.78 -4.19
N TYR A 100 21.57 13.72 -5.03
CA TYR A 100 21.76 15.13 -4.69
C TYR A 100 20.74 15.98 -5.43
#